data_AF-A0A1X7AEB8-F1
#
_entry.id   AF-A0A1X7AEB8-F1
#
_cell.length_a   1.000
_cell.length_b   1.000
_cell.length_c   1.000
_cell.angle_alpha   90.00
_cell.angle_beta   90.00
_cell.angle_gamma   90.00
#
_symmetry.space_group_name_H-M   'P 1'
#
loop_
_entity.id
_entity.type
_entity.pdbx_description
1 polymer ?
#
loop_
_entity_poly.entity_id
_entity_poly.type
_entity_poly.pdbx_seq_one_letter_code
_entity_poly.pdbx_strand_id
1 'polypeptide(L)'
;MKGLWERRVDDRQVSLALGLAILLLLFTTPSQGDRDPKGKSRIEGRWWQSAAIDPRVWNVRFNRVSQVACHNCYEPHLFTDETGEELPFSKTLDHVTAVEIDIWDTYSPLPLSTGMKRDWYVRHGAWGSLYGNHSNCSAPGSLSACLKDINDWSDRNPGHFPVTIFLDKKQRWSQKGQMRQFSDLSWLLKKVFGNKLYKPRHIVSLNDAKQQAPKGWKWPLVKDMAGRIIVVVNGGNFLLDNATRMISPDNSTYNTTIDELSLFLNTAAAFAGPYAYSSKDFSRLPLNMTNTTVFLNTNHSTARQSLFELMEVSRGRQLVRLWNVDDIDFCSYPSLGVSYAAYYDFRNVHCKGYVTVPINRTFRDSESIIPER
;
A
#
# COMPACT_ATOMS: atom_id res chain seq x y z
N MET A 1 -15.28 -57.13 43.90
CA MET A 1 -16.53 -56.33 43.86
C MET A 1 -16.68 -55.82 42.42
N LYS A 2 -17.21 -56.59 41.46
CA LYS A 2 -18.61 -56.88 41.08
C LYS A 2 -19.49 -55.63 40.81
N GLY A 3 -19.94 -55.52 39.55
CA GLY A 3 -20.97 -54.61 38.98
C GLY A 3 -20.40 -53.80 37.80
N LEU A 4 -20.50 -54.14 36.51
CA LEU A 4 -21.49 -54.82 35.64
C LEU A 4 -22.84 -54.08 35.52
N TRP A 5 -23.22 -53.80 34.25
CA TRP A 5 -24.51 -53.44 33.59
C TRP A 5 -24.26 -52.30 32.57
N GLU A 6 -23.88 -52.54 31.31
CA GLU A 6 -24.60 -53.10 30.13
C GLU A 6 -25.83 -52.33 29.59
N ARG A 7 -25.64 -51.82 28.36
CA ARG A 7 -26.52 -51.79 27.16
C ARG A 7 -27.86 -51.03 27.18
N ARG A 8 -28.03 -50.15 26.17
CA ARG A 8 -28.84 -50.47 24.97
C ARG A 8 -28.60 -49.49 23.81
N VAL A 9 -28.22 -50.07 22.67
CA VAL A 9 -28.48 -49.58 21.31
C VAL A 9 -29.79 -50.25 20.89
N ASP A 10 -30.70 -49.53 20.23
CA ASP A 10 -31.57 -50.16 19.23
C ASP A 10 -32.05 -49.15 18.18
N ASP A 11 -32.10 -49.68 16.96
CA ASP A 11 -32.47 -49.12 15.68
C ASP A 11 -33.98 -49.03 15.49
N ARG A 12 -34.41 -48.20 14.51
CA ARG A 12 -35.43 -48.47 13.45
C ARG A 12 -35.79 -47.14 12.77
N GLN A 13 -35.44 -46.94 11.48
CA GLN A 13 -36.26 -47.20 10.27
C GLN A 13 -37.64 -46.51 10.31
N VAL A 14 -38.06 -45.67 9.35
CA VAL A 14 -38.57 -45.95 7.98
C VAL A 14 -38.71 -44.56 7.27
N SER A 15 -38.02 -44.23 6.16
CA SER A 15 -38.31 -44.45 4.73
C SER A 15 -39.51 -43.69 4.08
N LEU A 16 -39.19 -42.95 2.99
CA LEU A 16 -39.99 -42.60 1.77
C LEU A 16 -41.24 -41.70 1.92
N ALA A 17 -41.68 -40.83 0.99
CA ALA A 17 -41.47 -40.54 -0.44
C ALA A 17 -41.87 -39.05 -0.71
N LEU A 18 -41.28 -38.25 -1.61
CA LEU A 18 -41.31 -38.21 -3.10
C LEU A 18 -42.65 -37.79 -3.75
N GLY A 19 -42.58 -36.74 -4.60
CA GLY A 19 -43.60 -36.31 -5.59
C GLY A 19 -44.36 -35.03 -5.17
N LEU A 20 -44.56 -33.99 -5.97
CA LEU A 20 -44.72 -33.91 -7.42
C LEU A 20 -44.42 -32.48 -7.94
N ALA A 21 -43.94 -32.39 -9.18
CA ALA A 21 -43.81 -31.18 -9.95
C ALA A 21 -45.17 -30.65 -10.45
N ILE A 22 -45.33 -29.33 -10.52
CA ILE A 22 -46.33 -28.68 -11.39
C ILE A 22 -45.63 -27.58 -12.20
N LEU A 23 -45.61 -27.82 -13.51
CA LEU A 23 -45.24 -26.91 -14.58
C LEU A 23 -46.45 -26.01 -14.88
N LEU A 24 -46.30 -24.70 -14.81
CA LEU A 24 -47.30 -23.77 -15.34
C LEU A 24 -46.58 -22.61 -16.04
N LEU A 25 -46.55 -22.72 -17.37
CA LEU A 25 -46.23 -21.67 -18.31
C LEU A 25 -47.36 -20.63 -18.28
N LEU A 26 -47.05 -19.40 -17.89
CA LEU A 26 -47.85 -18.23 -18.21
C LEU A 26 -46.94 -17.19 -18.87
N PHE A 27 -47.28 -16.88 -20.12
CA PHE A 27 -46.74 -15.76 -20.87
C PHE A 27 -47.15 -14.45 -20.19
N THR A 28 -46.18 -13.64 -19.77
CA THR A 28 -46.40 -12.24 -19.41
C THR A 28 -45.58 -11.35 -20.33
N THR A 29 -46.28 -10.44 -20.99
CA THR A 29 -45.81 -9.36 -21.85
C THR A 29 -44.80 -8.43 -21.16
N PRO A 30 -43.89 -7.76 -21.89
CA PRO A 30 -42.92 -6.85 -21.28
C PRO A 30 -43.61 -5.57 -20.79
N SER A 31 -43.64 -5.35 -19.46
CA SER A 31 -44.06 -4.08 -18.90
C SER A 31 -42.95 -3.05 -19.04
N GLN A 32 -43.36 -1.86 -19.47
CA GLN A 32 -42.53 -0.66 -19.58
C GLN A 32 -41.91 -0.27 -18.23
N GLY A 33 -40.71 0.29 -18.33
CA GLY A 33 -39.82 0.74 -17.26
C GLY A 33 -40.43 1.25 -15.97
N ASP A 34 -40.11 0.54 -14.89
CA ASP A 34 -40.14 1.09 -13.54
C ASP A 34 -38.86 1.90 -13.29
N ARG A 35 -39.07 3.18 -12.97
CA ARG A 35 -38.04 4.09 -12.47
C ARG A 35 -37.82 3.77 -10.99
N ASP A 36 -36.60 3.37 -10.64
CA ASP A 36 -36.14 3.31 -9.25
C ASP A 36 -36.23 4.71 -8.61
N PRO A 37 -36.99 4.90 -7.51
CA PRO A 37 -37.09 6.18 -6.80
C PRO A 37 -35.83 6.55 -6.02
N LYS A 38 -34.80 5.71 -5.99
CA LYS A 38 -33.49 6.03 -5.41
C LYS A 38 -32.48 6.13 -6.54
N GLY A 39 -32.32 7.35 -7.07
CA GLY A 39 -31.44 7.68 -8.19
C GLY A 39 -29.96 7.29 -8.03
N LYS A 40 -29.66 6.00 -8.11
CA LYS A 40 -28.35 5.49 -8.50
C LYS A 40 -28.41 5.24 -10.00
N SER A 41 -27.96 6.22 -10.77
CA SER A 41 -27.74 6.02 -12.20
C SER A 41 -26.76 4.86 -12.38
N ARG A 42 -27.29 3.75 -12.87
CA ARG A 42 -26.50 2.62 -13.32
C ARG A 42 -25.76 3.09 -14.57
N ILE A 43 -24.51 3.51 -14.39
CA ILE A 43 -23.61 3.82 -15.50
C ILE A 43 -23.25 2.49 -16.17
N GLU A 44 -24.12 2.03 -17.06
CA GLU A 44 -23.86 0.89 -17.93
C GLU A 44 -22.83 1.31 -19.00
N GLY A 45 -21.68 0.61 -19.02
CA GLY A 45 -20.59 0.86 -19.97
C GLY A 45 -19.20 1.14 -19.37
N ARG A 46 -18.97 0.90 -18.06
CA ARG A 46 -17.65 1.14 -17.43
C ARG A 46 -16.62 0.08 -17.80
N TRP A 47 -15.77 0.41 -18.77
CA TRP A 47 -14.43 -0.15 -18.84
C TRP A 47 -13.67 0.27 -17.57
N TRP A 48 -13.06 -0.71 -16.88
CA TRP A 48 -12.21 -0.62 -15.67
C TRP A 48 -12.95 -0.50 -14.32
N GLN A 49 -13.30 -1.64 -13.72
CA GLN A 49 -13.67 -1.77 -12.28
C GLN A 49 -12.45 -1.64 -11.33
N SER A 50 -11.41 -0.93 -11.76
CA SER A 50 -10.26 -0.56 -10.92
C SER A 50 -10.56 0.72 -10.13
N ALA A 51 -9.74 0.99 -9.12
CA ALA A 51 -9.73 2.23 -8.32
C ALA A 51 -10.23 3.47 -9.10
N ALA A 52 -11.13 4.26 -8.51
CA ALA A 52 -11.71 5.42 -9.19
C ALA A 52 -10.68 6.55 -9.41
N ILE A 53 -10.02 6.57 -10.57
CA ILE A 53 -8.97 7.54 -10.92
C ILE A 53 -9.57 8.76 -11.65
N ASP A 54 -9.26 9.97 -11.19
CA ASP A 54 -9.63 11.20 -11.90
C ASP A 54 -8.88 11.27 -13.26
N PRO A 55 -9.57 11.35 -14.40
CA PRO A 55 -8.91 11.32 -15.72
C PRO A 55 -7.84 12.40 -15.91
N ARG A 56 -7.93 13.52 -15.18
CA ARG A 56 -6.96 14.62 -15.25
C ARG A 56 -5.58 14.21 -14.74
N VAL A 57 -5.48 13.21 -13.85
CA VAL A 57 -4.18 12.83 -13.28
C VAL A 57 -3.24 12.19 -14.30
N TRP A 58 -3.76 11.60 -15.38
CA TRP A 58 -2.94 10.95 -16.41
C TRP A 58 -1.96 11.92 -17.09
N ASN A 59 -2.29 13.21 -17.14
CA ASN A 59 -1.48 14.26 -17.78
C ASN A 59 -0.69 15.13 -16.79
N VAL A 60 -0.68 14.80 -15.51
CA VAL A 60 0.20 15.48 -14.53
C VAL A 60 1.41 14.62 -14.21
N ARG A 61 2.45 15.23 -13.62
CA ARG A 61 3.59 14.48 -13.09
C ARG A 61 3.15 13.64 -11.90
N PHE A 62 3.74 12.47 -11.71
CA PHE A 62 3.34 11.55 -10.64
C PHE A 62 3.41 12.18 -9.24
N ASN A 63 4.37 13.07 -8.98
CA ASN A 63 4.46 13.84 -7.73
C ASN A 63 3.49 15.02 -7.60
N ARG A 64 2.54 15.16 -8.53
CA ARG A 64 1.43 16.11 -8.49
C ARG A 64 0.08 15.39 -8.37
N VAL A 65 0.09 14.17 -7.84
CA VAL A 65 -1.09 13.35 -7.60
C VAL A 65 -1.24 13.11 -6.11
N SER A 66 -2.47 13.19 -5.63
CA SER A 66 -2.87 12.78 -4.29
C SER A 66 -3.70 11.51 -4.40
N GLN A 67 -3.42 10.53 -3.54
CA GLN A 67 -4.03 9.20 -3.57
C GLN A 67 -4.52 8.82 -2.18
N VAL A 68 -5.71 8.21 -2.12
CA VAL A 68 -6.09 7.35 -1.01
C VAL A 68 -5.16 6.13 -1.07
N ALA A 69 -4.52 5.84 0.05
CA ALA A 69 -3.71 4.66 0.26
C ALA A 69 -4.39 3.78 1.31
N CYS A 70 -4.11 2.49 1.26
CA CYS A 70 -4.47 1.61 2.34
C CYS A 70 -3.48 1.77 3.52
N HIS A 71 -3.96 1.53 4.74
CA HIS A 71 -3.15 1.34 5.94
C HIS A 71 -3.30 -0.11 6.38
N ASN A 72 -2.19 -0.86 6.36
CA ASN A 72 -2.15 -2.28 6.72
C ASN A 72 -3.21 -3.18 6.04
N CYS A 73 -3.60 -2.92 4.79
CA CYS A 73 -4.63 -3.71 4.10
C CYS A 73 -4.27 -5.18 3.83
N TYR A 74 -3.04 -5.59 4.12
CA TYR A 74 -2.67 -6.99 4.14
C TYR A 74 -3.29 -7.74 5.33
N GLU A 75 -3.78 -7.05 6.37
CA GLU A 75 -4.40 -7.68 7.52
C GLU A 75 -5.81 -8.19 7.17
N PRO A 76 -6.10 -9.49 7.40
CA PRO A 76 -7.35 -10.06 6.94
C PRO A 76 -8.61 -9.38 7.50
N HIS A 77 -8.62 -9.05 8.78
CA HIS A 77 -9.77 -8.44 9.45
C HIS A 77 -10.05 -6.98 9.03
N LEU A 78 -9.10 -6.30 8.37
CA LEU A 78 -9.28 -4.92 7.90
C LEU A 78 -9.95 -4.86 6.53
N PHE A 79 -9.94 -5.97 5.78
CA PHE A 79 -10.48 -6.00 4.43
C PHE A 79 -11.41 -7.19 4.26
N THR A 80 -12.65 -6.97 4.70
CA THR A 80 -13.74 -7.94 4.62
C THR A 80 -14.83 -7.48 3.66
N ASP A 81 -15.64 -8.39 3.14
CA ASP A 81 -16.84 -8.04 2.36
C ASP A 81 -18.01 -7.59 3.26
N GLU A 82 -19.19 -7.41 2.66
CA GLU A 82 -20.42 -7.01 3.36
C GLU A 82 -20.96 -8.07 4.33
N THR A 83 -20.52 -9.32 4.20
CA THR A 83 -20.85 -10.42 5.11
C THR A 83 -19.84 -10.57 6.24
N GLY A 84 -18.71 -9.87 6.15
CA GLY A 84 -17.58 -9.99 7.08
C GLY A 84 -16.56 -11.04 6.66
N GLU A 85 -16.67 -11.64 5.46
CA GLU A 85 -15.68 -12.58 4.93
C GLU A 85 -14.42 -11.85 4.50
N GLU A 86 -13.25 -12.37 4.86
CA GLU A 86 -11.95 -11.80 4.50
C GLU A 86 -11.73 -11.83 2.99
N LEU A 87 -11.44 -10.68 2.40
CA LEU A 87 -11.16 -10.55 0.98
C LEU A 87 -9.66 -10.75 0.71
N PRO A 88 -9.30 -11.39 -0.42
CA PRO A 88 -7.90 -11.60 -0.76
C PRO A 88 -7.19 -10.28 -1.04
N PHE A 89 -5.90 -10.20 -0.73
CA PHE A 89 -5.11 -8.98 -0.82
C PHE A 89 -5.18 -8.29 -2.19
N SER A 90 -5.18 -9.09 -3.27
CA SER A 90 -5.31 -8.58 -4.65
C SER A 90 -6.55 -7.71 -4.89
N LYS A 91 -7.64 -7.93 -4.13
CA LYS A 91 -8.87 -7.14 -4.23
C LYS A 91 -8.71 -5.72 -3.69
N THR A 92 -7.69 -5.44 -2.89
CA THR A 92 -7.37 -4.07 -2.47
C THR A 92 -7.14 -3.15 -3.67
N LEU A 93 -6.54 -3.68 -4.75
CA LEU A 93 -6.20 -2.91 -5.95
C LEU A 93 -7.41 -2.54 -6.81
N ASP A 94 -8.58 -3.14 -6.53
CA ASP A 94 -9.85 -2.72 -7.13
C ASP A 94 -10.35 -1.40 -6.50
N HIS A 95 -9.82 -1.02 -5.32
CA HIS A 95 -10.23 0.17 -4.58
C HIS A 95 -9.17 1.28 -4.55
N VAL A 96 -7.89 0.94 -4.40
CA VAL A 96 -6.78 1.91 -4.30
C VAL A 96 -5.55 1.45 -5.08
N THR A 97 -4.66 2.37 -5.41
CA THR A 97 -3.40 2.07 -6.13
C THR A 97 -2.17 2.16 -5.24
N ALA A 98 -2.35 2.43 -3.95
CA ALA A 98 -1.27 2.50 -2.97
C ALA A 98 -1.58 1.56 -1.80
N VAL A 99 -0.74 0.54 -1.64
CA VAL A 99 -0.92 -0.53 -0.64
C VAL A 99 0.26 -0.61 0.32
N GLU A 100 0.05 -1.21 1.49
CA GLU A 100 1.05 -1.39 2.52
C GLU A 100 1.18 -2.87 2.91
N ILE A 101 2.40 -3.30 3.24
CA ILE A 101 2.73 -4.65 3.69
C ILE A 101 3.78 -4.55 4.79
N ASP A 102 3.46 -5.02 5.99
CA ASP A 102 4.42 -5.11 7.09
C ASP A 102 5.27 -6.36 6.96
N ILE A 103 6.60 -6.20 6.93
CA ILE A 103 7.52 -7.33 6.69
C ILE A 103 8.45 -7.60 7.86
N TRP A 104 8.64 -8.89 8.14
CA TRP A 104 9.45 -9.40 9.24
C TRP A 104 10.49 -10.40 8.73
N ASP A 105 11.72 -10.30 9.23
CA ASP A 105 12.81 -11.21 8.91
C ASP A 105 12.63 -12.58 9.58
N THR A 106 12.09 -12.60 10.79
CA THR A 106 11.98 -13.81 11.62
C THR A 106 10.54 -14.23 11.83
N TYR A 107 10.35 -15.55 11.99
CA TYR A 107 9.06 -16.18 12.28
C TYR A 107 8.40 -15.58 13.53
N SER A 108 9.19 -15.42 14.58
CA SER A 108 8.83 -14.88 15.90
C SER A 108 9.88 -13.85 16.38
N PRO A 109 9.61 -13.04 17.41
CA PRO A 109 10.58 -12.09 17.95
C PRO A 109 11.64 -12.73 18.86
N LEU A 110 11.60 -14.07 19.04
CA LEU A 110 12.50 -14.76 19.96
C LEU A 110 13.93 -14.90 19.39
N PRO A 111 14.98 -14.94 20.25
CA PRO A 111 16.40 -14.90 19.83
C PRO A 111 16.88 -16.06 18.95
N LEU A 112 16.13 -17.16 18.88
CA LEU A 112 16.45 -18.36 18.08
C LEU A 112 15.48 -18.58 16.91
N SER A 113 14.64 -17.59 16.63
CA SER A 113 13.67 -17.68 15.55
C SER A 113 14.35 -17.79 14.19
N THR A 114 13.84 -18.69 13.35
CA THR A 114 14.30 -18.83 11.96
C THR A 114 13.73 -17.72 11.07
N GLY A 115 14.44 -17.44 9.97
CA GLY A 115 14.00 -16.54 8.92
C GLY A 115 13.97 -17.25 7.57
N MET A 116 13.21 -16.72 6.61
CA MET A 116 13.15 -17.26 5.26
C MET A 116 14.34 -16.75 4.44
N LYS A 117 14.93 -17.59 3.58
CA LYS A 117 16.03 -17.15 2.70
C LYS A 117 15.43 -16.37 1.54
N ARG A 118 15.83 -15.10 1.37
CA ARG A 118 15.32 -14.17 0.34
C ARG A 118 13.79 -14.01 0.33
N ASP A 119 13.16 -14.18 1.49
CA ASP A 119 11.75 -13.90 1.68
C ASP A 119 11.52 -13.37 3.11
N TRP A 120 10.34 -12.80 3.34
CA TRP A 120 9.94 -12.17 4.59
C TRP A 120 8.54 -12.60 4.99
N TYR A 121 8.33 -12.70 6.30
CA TYR A 121 7.01 -12.94 6.84
C TYR A 121 6.17 -11.68 6.78
N VAL A 122 4.85 -11.82 6.63
CA VAL A 122 3.93 -10.67 6.62
C VAL A 122 2.97 -10.76 7.79
N ARG A 123 2.97 -9.75 8.66
CA ARG A 123 2.10 -9.65 9.84
C ARG A 123 2.20 -8.27 10.49
N HIS A 124 1.21 -7.90 11.29
CA HIS A 124 1.17 -6.62 12.01
C HIS A 124 2.13 -6.52 13.19
N GLY A 125 1.89 -7.34 14.21
CA GLY A 125 2.67 -7.30 15.44
C GLY A 125 3.85 -8.27 15.43
N ALA A 126 4.83 -8.01 16.31
CA ALA A 126 5.88 -8.97 16.63
C ALA A 126 5.28 -10.34 17.02
N TRP A 127 4.14 -10.29 17.71
CA TRP A 127 3.39 -11.44 18.17
C TRP A 127 2.27 -11.86 17.23
N GLY A 128 1.96 -11.10 16.16
CA GLY A 128 1.01 -11.42 15.06
C GLY A 128 -0.16 -12.34 15.40
N SER A 129 -0.61 -13.21 14.50
CA SER A 129 -1.47 -14.33 14.91
C SER A 129 -0.66 -15.49 15.52
N LEU A 130 0.33 -15.14 16.35
CA LEU A 130 1.31 -16.01 17.03
C LEU A 130 2.25 -16.79 16.10
N TYR A 131 2.72 -16.06 15.08
CA TYR A 131 3.94 -16.25 14.27
C TYR A 131 3.78 -16.91 12.90
N GLY A 132 4.76 -16.63 12.05
CA GLY A 132 4.65 -16.88 10.63
C GLY A 132 3.92 -15.74 9.92
N ASN A 133 3.15 -16.09 8.90
CA ASN A 133 2.36 -15.14 8.12
C ASN A 133 0.96 -14.99 8.72
N HIS A 134 0.49 -13.75 8.78
CA HIS A 134 -0.89 -13.39 9.10
C HIS A 134 -1.31 -12.28 8.15
N SER A 135 -1.67 -12.69 6.94
CA SER A 135 -2.03 -11.80 5.85
C SER A 135 -3.15 -12.41 5.01
N ASN A 136 -3.90 -11.57 4.32
CA ASN A 136 -4.91 -11.98 3.32
C ASN A 136 -4.30 -12.22 1.94
N CYS A 137 -2.97 -12.34 1.84
CA CYS A 137 -2.30 -12.70 0.59
C CYS A 137 -2.51 -14.19 0.29
N SER A 138 -2.33 -14.58 -0.97
CA SER A 138 -2.34 -15.99 -1.36
C SER A 138 -1.37 -16.82 -0.53
N ALA A 139 -1.69 -18.10 -0.32
CA ALA A 139 -0.84 -19.01 0.45
C ALA A 139 0.60 -19.05 -0.11
N PRO A 140 1.64 -19.04 0.76
CA PRO A 140 1.58 -19.14 2.23
C PRO A 140 1.44 -17.80 2.98
N GLY A 141 1.12 -16.69 2.30
CA GLY A 141 0.99 -15.37 2.91
C GLY A 141 2.31 -14.63 3.16
N SER A 142 3.43 -15.12 2.63
CA SER A 142 4.73 -14.44 2.74
C SER A 142 4.82 -13.22 1.82
N LEU A 143 5.88 -12.43 1.94
CA LEU A 143 6.09 -11.27 1.09
C LEU A 143 6.09 -11.68 -0.38
N SER A 144 6.80 -12.75 -0.75
CA SER A 144 6.79 -13.23 -2.14
C SER A 144 5.39 -13.57 -2.66
N ALA A 145 4.50 -14.09 -1.81
CA ALA A 145 3.11 -14.35 -2.18
C ALA A 145 2.30 -13.06 -2.36
N CYS A 146 2.38 -12.12 -1.42
CA CYS A 146 1.73 -10.81 -1.55
C CYS A 146 2.19 -10.04 -2.80
N LEU A 147 3.49 -10.06 -3.11
CA LEU A 147 4.02 -9.42 -4.32
C LEU A 147 3.54 -10.13 -5.58
N LYS A 148 3.39 -11.46 -5.55
CA LYS A 148 2.82 -12.24 -6.65
C LYS A 148 1.36 -11.85 -6.89
N ASP A 149 0.56 -11.69 -5.84
CA ASP A 149 -0.85 -11.25 -5.96
C ASP A 149 -0.96 -9.90 -6.69
N ILE A 150 -0.10 -8.95 -6.33
CA ILE A 150 -0.02 -7.65 -7.02
C ILE A 150 0.42 -7.83 -8.48
N ASN A 151 1.43 -8.68 -8.74
CA ASN A 151 1.90 -8.91 -10.10
C ASN A 151 0.82 -9.58 -10.98
N ASP A 152 0.12 -10.57 -10.44
CA ASP A 152 -0.97 -11.28 -11.13
C ASP A 152 -2.16 -10.35 -11.38
N TRP A 153 -2.47 -9.43 -10.45
CA TRP A 153 -3.44 -8.36 -10.70
C TRP A 153 -2.95 -7.41 -11.79
N SER A 154 -1.68 -7.00 -11.75
CA SER A 154 -1.07 -6.11 -12.75
C SER A 154 -1.10 -6.72 -14.16
N ASP A 155 -0.78 -8.01 -14.29
CA ASP A 155 -0.83 -8.76 -15.56
C ASP A 155 -2.25 -8.84 -16.15
N ARG A 156 -3.27 -8.91 -15.29
CA ARG A 156 -4.68 -8.89 -15.70
C ARG A 156 -5.23 -7.49 -15.99
N ASN A 157 -4.50 -6.43 -15.61
CA ASN A 157 -4.91 -5.04 -15.77
C ASN A 157 -3.83 -4.24 -16.53
N PRO A 158 -3.55 -4.58 -17.81
CA PRO A 158 -2.51 -3.89 -18.57
C PRO A 158 -2.80 -2.39 -18.66
N GLY A 159 -1.76 -1.58 -18.47
CA GLY A 159 -1.90 -0.12 -18.49
C GLY A 159 -2.58 0.49 -17.25
N HIS A 160 -2.73 -0.28 -16.16
CA HIS A 160 -3.25 0.24 -14.89
C HIS A 160 -2.50 1.49 -14.41
N PHE A 161 -3.16 2.31 -13.60
CA PHE A 161 -2.50 3.44 -12.92
C PHE A 161 -1.32 2.93 -12.07
N PRO A 162 -0.19 3.66 -11.97
CA PRO A 162 0.99 3.19 -11.24
C PRO A 162 0.66 2.71 -9.82
N VAL A 163 1.04 1.49 -9.48
CA VAL A 163 0.82 0.94 -8.13
C VAL A 163 2.01 1.23 -7.24
N THR A 164 1.78 1.80 -6.06
CA THR A 164 2.81 2.02 -5.03
C THR A 164 2.65 1.01 -3.90
N ILE A 165 3.73 0.32 -3.56
CA ILE A 165 3.80 -0.65 -2.47
C ILE A 165 4.69 -0.06 -1.37
N PHE A 166 4.12 0.21 -0.21
CA PHE A 166 4.84 0.57 1.00
C PHE A 166 5.19 -0.70 1.78
N LEU A 167 6.47 -1.03 1.87
CA LEU A 167 6.97 -2.14 2.66
C LEU A 167 7.46 -1.61 4.00
N ASP A 168 6.66 -1.78 5.05
CA ASP A 168 7.03 -1.34 6.40
C ASP A 168 7.86 -2.43 7.08
N LYS A 169 9.18 -2.29 6.99
CA LYS A 169 10.12 -3.26 7.55
C LYS A 169 10.14 -3.14 9.07
N LYS A 170 9.84 -4.22 9.81
CA LYS A 170 9.74 -4.17 11.27
C LYS A 170 11.01 -4.58 12.02
N GLN A 171 12.02 -5.06 11.29
CA GLN A 171 13.30 -5.54 11.85
C GLN A 171 14.48 -4.99 11.03
N ARG A 172 15.69 -5.02 11.58
CA ARG A 172 16.92 -4.65 10.85
C ARG A 172 17.19 -5.61 9.68
N TRP A 173 18.02 -5.19 8.72
CA TRP A 173 18.55 -6.11 7.72
C TRP A 173 19.40 -7.19 8.37
N SER A 174 19.28 -8.41 7.85
CA SER A 174 20.05 -9.55 8.34
C SER A 174 21.54 -9.47 7.95
N GLN A 175 22.37 -10.33 8.54
CA GLN A 175 23.74 -10.50 8.08
C GLN A 175 23.76 -11.17 6.69
N LYS A 176 24.81 -10.92 5.90
CA LYS A 176 24.96 -11.44 4.52
C LYS A 176 24.67 -12.95 4.38
N GLY A 177 25.11 -13.77 5.33
CA GLY A 177 24.87 -15.22 5.29
C GLY A 177 23.41 -15.66 5.46
N GLN A 178 22.55 -14.77 5.96
CA GLN A 178 21.13 -15.05 6.24
C GLN A 178 20.22 -14.70 5.05
N MET A 179 20.75 -14.04 4.01
CA MET A 179 20.09 -13.77 2.73
C MET A 179 18.79 -12.95 2.84
N ARG A 180 18.77 -11.98 3.76
CA ARG A 180 17.71 -10.96 3.87
C ARG A 180 18.37 -9.59 4.03
N GLN A 181 19.35 -9.29 3.18
CA GLN A 181 19.86 -7.93 3.03
C GLN A 181 18.98 -7.17 2.03
N PHE A 182 19.16 -5.86 1.92
CA PHE A 182 18.43 -5.10 0.90
C PHE A 182 18.69 -5.60 -0.53
N SER A 183 19.90 -6.09 -0.82
CA SER A 183 20.22 -6.71 -2.10
C SER A 183 19.36 -7.95 -2.39
N ASP A 184 19.04 -8.76 -1.37
CA ASP A 184 18.14 -9.90 -1.48
C ASP A 184 16.69 -9.45 -1.70
N LEU A 185 16.23 -8.39 -1.02
CA LEU A 185 14.91 -7.81 -1.27
C LEU A 185 14.84 -7.28 -2.71
N SER A 186 15.86 -6.55 -3.14
CA SER A 186 15.97 -6.06 -4.52
C SER A 186 15.97 -7.18 -5.55
N TRP A 187 16.59 -8.32 -5.24
CA TRP A 187 16.51 -9.51 -6.07
C TRP A 187 15.08 -10.06 -6.14
N LEU A 188 14.39 -10.21 -5.00
CA LEU A 188 13.01 -10.69 -4.95
C LEU A 188 12.08 -9.79 -5.77
N LEU A 189 12.16 -8.47 -5.56
CA LEU A 189 11.37 -7.48 -6.31
C LEU A 189 11.61 -7.59 -7.82
N LYS A 190 12.88 -7.68 -8.25
CA LYS A 190 13.23 -7.85 -9.66
C LYS A 190 12.72 -9.17 -10.22
N LYS A 191 12.77 -10.25 -9.43
CA LYS A 191 12.27 -11.56 -9.82
C LYS A 191 10.75 -11.54 -10.05
N VAL A 192 10.00 -10.90 -9.16
CA VAL A 192 8.53 -10.87 -9.24
C VAL A 192 8.04 -9.92 -10.34
N PHE A 193 8.54 -8.68 -10.37
CA PHE A 193 7.98 -7.63 -11.23
C PHE A 193 8.78 -7.34 -12.50
N GLY A 194 10.04 -7.79 -12.58
CA GLY A 194 10.91 -7.60 -13.75
C GLY A 194 10.98 -6.14 -14.22
N ASN A 195 10.44 -5.91 -15.42
CA ASN A 195 10.42 -4.61 -16.08
C ASN A 195 9.27 -3.69 -15.62
N LYS A 196 8.28 -4.19 -14.88
CA LYS A 196 7.20 -3.34 -14.34
C LYS A 196 7.70 -2.36 -13.29
N LEU A 197 8.82 -2.66 -12.62
CA LEU A 197 9.38 -1.80 -11.58
C LEU A 197 9.87 -0.46 -12.12
N TYR A 198 9.32 0.62 -11.56
CA TYR A 198 9.93 1.94 -11.60
C TYR A 198 10.88 2.08 -10.39
N LYS A 199 12.17 2.35 -10.65
CA LYS A 199 13.28 2.21 -9.69
C LYS A 199 13.98 3.56 -9.51
N PRO A 200 14.76 3.74 -8.43
CA PRO A 200 15.53 4.98 -8.20
C PRO A 200 16.39 5.39 -9.39
N ARG A 201 17.08 4.45 -10.06
CA ARG A 201 17.84 4.75 -11.27
C ARG A 201 17.02 5.43 -12.38
N HIS A 202 15.71 5.13 -12.51
CA HIS A 202 14.89 5.72 -13.56
C HIS A 202 14.60 7.20 -13.28
N ILE A 203 14.36 7.57 -12.02
CA ILE A 203 14.21 8.99 -11.67
C ILE A 203 15.55 9.71 -11.75
N VAL A 204 16.66 9.06 -11.35
CA VAL A 204 18.00 9.62 -11.50
C VAL A 204 18.31 9.87 -12.97
N SER A 205 18.03 8.94 -13.88
CA SER A 205 18.25 9.14 -15.33
C SER A 205 17.36 10.21 -15.96
N LEU A 206 16.18 10.45 -15.40
CA LEU A 206 15.27 11.52 -15.87
C LEU A 206 15.76 12.92 -15.47
N ASN A 207 16.59 13.00 -14.43
CA ASN A 207 17.13 14.24 -13.92
C ASN A 207 18.63 14.30 -14.31
N ASP A 208 19.17 15.49 -14.57
CA ASP A 208 20.61 15.58 -14.84
C ASP A 208 21.36 15.05 -13.60
N ALA A 209 22.36 14.19 -13.79
CA ALA A 209 23.20 13.67 -12.70
C ALA A 209 23.86 14.80 -11.88
N LYS A 210 23.94 16.01 -12.44
CA LYS A 210 24.39 17.23 -11.76
C LYS A 210 23.37 17.84 -10.80
N GLN A 211 22.09 17.44 -10.84
CA GLN A 211 21.11 17.84 -9.83
C GLN A 211 21.36 17.08 -8.53
N GLN A 212 22.18 17.69 -7.67
CA GLN A 212 22.69 17.06 -6.43
C GLN A 212 21.64 16.84 -5.34
N ALA A 213 20.41 17.36 -5.49
CA ALA A 213 19.36 17.23 -4.49
C ALA A 213 18.02 16.78 -5.11
N PRO A 214 17.33 15.79 -4.51
CA PRO A 214 15.97 15.37 -4.83
C PRO A 214 14.96 16.51 -4.85
N LYS A 215 15.26 17.59 -4.11
CA LYS A 215 14.48 18.82 -4.07
C LYS A 215 14.48 19.44 -5.46
N GLY A 216 13.43 19.18 -6.23
CA GLY A 216 13.29 19.65 -7.62
C GLY A 216 13.26 18.55 -8.69
N TRP A 217 13.52 17.29 -8.32
CA TRP A 217 13.49 16.18 -9.28
C TRP A 217 12.12 16.09 -9.96
N LYS A 218 12.19 15.99 -11.28
CA LYS A 218 11.03 15.77 -12.14
C LYS A 218 10.65 14.31 -12.03
N TRP A 219 9.38 14.06 -11.75
CA TRP A 219 8.76 12.77 -11.95
C TRP A 219 8.19 12.69 -13.38
N PRO A 220 8.10 11.48 -13.98
CA PRO A 220 7.42 11.28 -15.24
C PRO A 220 5.95 11.70 -15.16
N LEU A 221 5.32 11.88 -16.32
CA LEU A 221 3.86 11.97 -16.36
C LEU A 221 3.26 10.63 -15.96
N VAL A 222 2.09 10.65 -15.33
CA VAL A 222 1.39 9.43 -14.91
C VAL A 222 1.17 8.49 -16.10
N LYS A 223 0.78 9.01 -17.27
CA LYS A 223 0.60 8.20 -18.49
C LYS A 223 1.87 7.45 -18.92
N ASP A 224 3.04 8.01 -18.70
CA ASP A 224 4.32 7.37 -19.02
C ASP A 224 4.70 6.27 -18.00
N MET A 225 3.96 6.23 -16.89
CA MET A 225 4.10 5.26 -15.81
C MET A 225 2.96 4.22 -15.79
N ALA A 226 2.08 4.19 -16.80
CA ALA A 226 1.05 3.17 -16.91
C ALA A 226 1.64 1.75 -16.81
N GLY A 227 1.02 0.88 -16.02
CA GLY A 227 1.48 -0.49 -15.76
C GLY A 227 2.74 -0.61 -14.90
N ARG A 228 3.22 0.49 -14.27
CA ARG A 228 4.40 0.45 -13.42
C ARG A 228 4.07 0.12 -11.97
N ILE A 229 5.03 -0.51 -11.32
CA ILE A 229 5.05 -0.79 -9.87
C ILE A 229 6.17 0.03 -9.24
N ILE A 230 5.85 0.76 -8.18
CA ILE A 230 6.80 1.52 -7.36
C ILE A 230 6.85 0.83 -6.01
N VAL A 231 8.04 0.58 -5.49
CA VAL A 231 8.22 0.00 -4.16
C VAL A 231 8.95 1.02 -3.29
N VAL A 232 8.40 1.28 -2.12
CA VAL A 232 8.95 2.18 -1.12
C VAL A 232 9.19 1.36 0.14
N VAL A 233 10.41 1.38 0.66
CA VAL A 233 10.72 0.76 1.95
C VAL A 233 10.68 1.84 3.02
N ASN A 234 9.72 1.69 3.92
CA ASN A 234 9.68 2.35 5.23
C ASN A 234 10.06 1.33 6.30
N GLY A 235 10.09 1.77 7.56
CA GLY A 235 10.37 0.86 8.66
C GLY A 235 11.77 0.97 9.25
N GLY A 236 12.04 0.08 10.20
CA GLY A 236 13.05 0.20 11.22
C GLY A 236 13.07 -1.01 12.14
N ASN A 237 13.73 -0.89 13.29
CA ASN A 237 13.74 -1.95 14.28
C ASN A 237 12.64 -1.68 15.30
N PHE A 238 11.43 -2.17 15.05
CA PHE A 238 10.26 -1.92 15.89
C PHE A 238 10.52 -2.08 17.40
N LEU A 239 11.23 -3.13 17.81
CA LEU A 239 11.54 -3.38 19.21
C LEU A 239 12.54 -2.37 19.78
N LEU A 240 13.64 -2.14 19.07
CA LEU A 240 14.64 -1.17 19.50
C LEU A 240 14.08 0.24 19.50
N ASP A 241 13.25 0.58 18.50
CA ASP A 241 12.67 1.90 18.37
C ASP A 241 11.59 2.16 19.42
N ASN A 242 10.79 1.16 19.80
CA ASN A 242 9.90 1.30 20.95
C ASN A 242 10.70 1.53 22.24
N ALA A 243 11.83 0.84 22.42
CA ALA A 243 12.70 1.01 23.58
C ALA A 243 13.43 2.37 23.58
N THR A 244 13.99 2.82 22.46
CA THR A 244 14.73 4.09 22.38
C THR A 244 13.81 5.30 22.45
N ARG A 245 12.58 5.22 21.92
CA ARG A 245 11.56 6.28 22.07
C ARG A 245 11.15 6.53 23.52
N MET A 246 11.24 5.53 24.40
CA MET A 246 11.03 5.74 25.83
C MET A 246 12.12 6.60 26.48
N ILE A 247 13.32 6.63 25.89
CA ILE A 247 14.47 7.38 26.42
C ILE A 247 14.55 8.78 25.78
N SER A 248 14.38 8.88 24.47
CA SER A 248 14.26 10.15 23.75
C SER A 248 13.49 9.98 22.44
N PRO A 249 12.46 10.81 22.17
CA PRO A 249 11.72 10.78 20.90
C PRO A 249 12.60 10.95 19.66
N ASP A 250 13.74 11.63 19.81
CA ASP A 250 14.64 11.99 18.70
C ASP A 250 15.67 10.88 18.37
N ASN A 251 15.72 9.79 19.15
CA ASN A 251 16.72 8.73 19.00
C ASN A 251 16.21 7.51 18.20
N SER A 252 15.40 7.78 17.19
CA SER A 252 14.83 6.75 16.32
C SER A 252 15.92 6.12 15.43
N THR A 253 16.02 4.79 15.45
CA THR A 253 16.93 4.04 14.56
C THR A 253 16.27 3.67 13.23
N TYR A 254 14.97 3.97 13.06
CA TYR A 254 14.19 3.65 11.85
C TYR A 254 14.93 3.96 10.55
N ASN A 255 15.34 5.22 10.40
CA ASN A 255 15.94 5.71 9.15
C ASN A 255 17.36 5.18 8.89
N THR A 256 18.09 4.73 9.92
CA THR A 256 19.48 4.23 9.74
C THR A 256 19.53 3.00 8.84
N THR A 257 18.53 2.13 8.91
CA THR A 257 18.45 0.91 8.09
C THR A 257 18.03 1.20 6.65
N ILE A 258 17.38 2.34 6.43
CA ILE A 258 16.87 2.78 5.13
C ILE A 258 17.91 3.65 4.40
N ASP A 259 18.82 4.31 5.12
CA ASP A 259 19.90 5.08 4.48
C ASP A 259 20.86 4.18 3.70
N GLU A 260 21.04 2.91 4.09
CA GLU A 260 21.81 1.95 3.28
C GLU A 260 21.28 1.84 1.83
N LEU A 261 19.99 2.15 1.59
CA LEU A 261 19.37 2.13 0.27
C LEU A 261 19.90 3.23 -0.66
N SER A 262 20.25 4.39 -0.10
CA SER A 262 20.74 5.54 -0.88
C SER A 262 22.09 5.26 -1.53
N LEU A 263 22.89 4.37 -0.94
CA LEU A 263 24.17 3.94 -1.49
C LEU A 263 24.01 3.13 -2.78
N PHE A 264 22.79 2.62 -3.06
CA PHE A 264 22.50 1.74 -4.18
C PHE A 264 21.57 2.34 -5.23
N LEU A 265 21.44 3.66 -5.36
CA LEU A 265 20.48 4.30 -6.29
C LEU A 265 20.47 3.69 -7.70
N ASN A 266 21.64 3.32 -8.24
CA ASN A 266 21.76 2.75 -9.58
C ASN A 266 21.24 1.31 -9.71
N THR A 267 21.26 0.54 -8.62
CA THR A 267 20.97 -0.90 -8.61
C THR A 267 19.74 -1.28 -7.78
N ALA A 268 19.26 -0.37 -6.93
CA ALA A 268 18.11 -0.55 -6.05
C ALA A 268 16.83 -0.84 -6.84
N ALA A 269 16.01 -1.74 -6.30
CA ALA A 269 14.68 -2.03 -6.85
C ALA A 269 13.54 -1.29 -6.12
N ALA A 270 13.86 -0.57 -5.05
CA ALA A 270 12.91 0.16 -4.22
C ALA A 270 13.50 1.51 -3.80
N PHE A 271 12.62 2.45 -3.46
CA PHE A 271 12.94 3.75 -2.92
C PHE A 271 13.01 3.71 -1.39
N ALA A 272 13.84 4.56 -0.81
CA ALA A 272 13.79 4.87 0.62
C ALA A 272 12.59 5.79 0.92
N GLY A 273 11.79 5.43 1.92
CA GLY A 273 10.70 6.23 2.48
C GLY A 273 10.85 6.40 3.99
N PRO A 274 11.85 7.15 4.46
CA PRO A 274 12.09 7.37 5.89
C PRO A 274 10.89 7.97 6.60
N TYR A 275 10.83 7.72 7.91
CA TYR A 275 9.90 8.40 8.79
C TYR A 275 10.40 9.80 9.12
N ALA A 276 9.51 10.77 9.02
CA ALA A 276 9.66 12.12 9.56
C ALA A 276 8.88 12.20 10.88
N TYR A 277 9.58 12.44 11.99
CA TYR A 277 8.99 12.48 13.34
C TYR A 277 8.83 13.91 13.86
N SER A 278 9.47 14.87 13.20
CA SER A 278 9.41 16.28 13.57
C SER A 278 9.35 17.20 12.33
N SER A 279 8.93 18.45 12.53
CA SER A 279 9.01 19.51 11.51
C SER A 279 10.40 19.65 10.88
N LYS A 280 11.45 19.38 11.68
CA LYS A 280 12.85 19.51 11.25
C LYS A 280 13.21 18.48 10.18
N ASP A 281 12.59 17.30 10.19
CA ASP A 281 12.82 16.24 9.20
C ASP A 281 12.21 16.55 7.82
N PHE A 282 11.35 17.57 7.74
CA PHE A 282 10.77 18.07 6.49
C PHE A 282 11.63 19.18 5.86
N SER A 283 12.19 20.06 6.70
CA SER A 283 13.04 21.18 6.25
C SER A 283 14.51 20.79 6.09
N ARG A 284 14.92 19.68 6.71
CA ARG A 284 16.25 19.05 6.60
C ARG A 284 16.08 17.63 6.12
N LEU A 285 17.17 16.95 5.77
CA LEU A 285 17.09 15.51 5.58
C LEU A 285 16.59 14.87 6.88
N PRO A 286 15.69 13.88 6.82
CA PRO A 286 15.28 13.14 8.00
C PRO A 286 16.50 12.67 8.78
N LEU A 287 16.41 12.62 10.11
CA LEU A 287 17.49 12.13 10.96
C LEU A 287 18.10 10.84 10.38
N ASN A 288 19.43 10.83 10.24
CA ASN A 288 20.22 9.72 9.71
C ASN A 288 20.01 9.38 8.21
N MET A 289 19.65 10.36 7.36
CA MET A 289 19.55 10.17 5.92
C MET A 289 20.51 11.05 5.10
N THR A 290 21.03 10.47 4.02
CA THR A 290 21.78 11.14 2.95
C THR A 290 20.82 11.74 1.90
N ASN A 291 21.33 12.69 1.10
CA ASN A 291 20.56 13.64 0.27
C ASN A 291 19.80 13.04 -0.94
N THR A 292 19.10 11.90 -0.80
CA THR A 292 18.51 11.16 -1.93
C THR A 292 17.03 10.81 -1.74
N THR A 293 16.44 11.26 -0.64
CA THR A 293 15.07 10.96 -0.25
C THR A 293 14.05 11.62 -1.18
N VAL A 294 13.25 10.81 -1.89
CA VAL A 294 12.13 11.27 -2.72
C VAL A 294 10.76 10.92 -2.13
N PHE A 295 10.71 10.07 -1.11
CA PHE A 295 9.51 9.76 -0.32
C PHE A 295 9.72 10.18 1.13
N LEU A 296 8.69 10.72 1.77
CA LEU A 296 8.65 10.92 3.22
C LEU A 296 7.39 10.27 3.78
N ASN A 297 7.53 9.61 4.92
CA ASN A 297 6.43 8.95 5.62
C ASN A 297 6.25 9.60 7.01
N THR A 298 5.03 9.94 7.41
CA THR A 298 4.80 10.56 8.72
C THR A 298 3.37 10.31 9.18
N ASN A 299 3.10 10.40 10.48
CA ASN A 299 1.73 10.32 10.98
C ASN A 299 1.03 11.67 10.89
N HIS A 300 -0.30 11.62 10.92
CA HIS A 300 -1.10 12.83 10.93
C HIS A 300 -0.79 13.77 12.12
N SER A 301 -0.60 13.23 13.33
CA SER A 301 -0.36 14.05 14.53
C SER A 301 0.89 14.92 14.43
N THR A 302 1.98 14.39 13.89
CA THR A 302 3.23 15.08 13.63
C THR A 302 3.04 16.07 12.49
N ALA A 303 2.39 15.67 11.39
CA ALA A 303 2.13 16.56 10.27
C ALA A 303 1.27 17.77 10.64
N ARG A 304 0.29 17.62 11.55
CA ARG A 304 -0.57 18.71 12.02
C ARG A 304 0.21 19.79 12.76
N GLN A 305 1.26 19.41 13.48
CA GLN A 305 2.16 20.37 14.14
C GLN A 305 3.08 21.11 13.15
N SER A 306 3.10 20.68 11.89
CA SER A 306 4.10 21.10 10.89
C SER A 306 3.49 21.28 9.51
N LEU A 307 2.26 21.80 9.44
CA LEU A 307 1.51 21.94 8.19
C LEU A 307 2.27 22.79 7.17
N PHE A 308 2.95 23.84 7.63
CA PHE A 308 3.77 24.70 6.78
C PHE A 308 4.97 23.93 6.19
N GLU A 309 5.68 23.16 7.00
CA GLU A 309 6.80 22.35 6.56
C GLU A 309 6.38 21.20 5.63
N LEU A 310 5.21 20.62 5.87
CA LEU A 310 4.59 19.64 4.98
C LEU A 310 4.36 20.23 3.57
N MET A 311 3.86 21.46 3.53
CA MET A 311 3.69 22.20 2.27
C MET A 311 5.06 22.49 1.60
N GLU A 312 6.09 22.82 2.36
CA GLU A 312 7.46 23.03 1.86
C GLU A 312 8.10 21.77 1.26
N VAL A 313 7.93 20.62 1.90
CA VAL A 313 8.36 19.32 1.37
C VAL A 313 7.68 19.01 0.06
N SER A 314 6.35 19.20 0.03
CA SER A 314 5.59 19.03 -1.20
C SER A 314 6.09 20.01 -2.28
N ARG A 315 6.42 21.26 -1.94
CA ARG A 315 7.06 22.21 -2.87
C ARG A 315 8.39 21.67 -3.40
N GLY A 316 9.14 20.98 -2.55
CA GLY A 316 10.36 20.25 -2.89
C GLY A 316 10.19 19.08 -3.84
N ARG A 317 8.96 18.78 -4.32
CA ARG A 317 8.66 17.71 -5.29
C ARG A 317 8.87 16.29 -4.74
N GLN A 318 9.02 16.13 -3.43
CA GLN A 318 8.99 14.85 -2.74
C GLN A 318 7.55 14.33 -2.62
N LEU A 319 7.41 13.02 -2.57
CA LEU A 319 6.14 12.34 -2.35
C LEU A 319 5.93 12.14 -0.84
N VAL A 320 4.81 12.58 -0.31
CA VAL A 320 4.53 12.49 1.13
C VAL A 320 3.40 11.50 1.38
N ARG A 321 3.67 10.54 2.28
CA ARG A 321 2.67 9.65 2.86
C ARG A 321 2.32 10.08 4.27
N LEU A 322 1.02 10.25 4.51
CA LEU A 322 0.43 10.41 5.84
C LEU A 322 -0.31 9.14 6.23
N TRP A 323 -0.14 8.69 7.48
CA TRP A 323 -0.91 7.59 8.07
C TRP A 323 -1.62 8.04 9.35
N ASN A 324 -2.58 7.23 9.82
CA ASN A 324 -3.57 7.58 10.86
C ASN A 324 -4.36 8.84 10.48
N VAL A 325 -5.03 8.81 9.32
CA VAL A 325 -5.82 9.93 8.78
C VAL A 325 -7.32 9.61 8.71
N ASP A 326 -7.76 8.57 9.40
CA ASP A 326 -9.11 7.99 9.30
C ASP A 326 -10.24 8.97 9.66
N ASP A 327 -9.95 10.00 10.43
CA ASP A 327 -10.88 11.04 10.87
C ASP A 327 -10.89 12.28 9.96
N ILE A 328 -10.17 12.26 8.83
CA ILE A 328 -9.99 13.41 7.95
C ILE A 328 -10.45 13.11 6.53
N ASP A 329 -11.27 14.01 5.99
CA ASP A 329 -11.71 13.95 4.61
C ASP A 329 -10.54 14.05 3.63
N PHE A 330 -10.43 13.04 2.74
CA PHE A 330 -9.41 12.97 1.71
C PHE A 330 -9.40 14.21 0.80
N CYS A 331 -10.55 14.88 0.58
CA CYS A 331 -10.57 16.10 -0.23
C CYS A 331 -9.73 17.25 0.35
N SER A 332 -9.32 17.20 1.61
CA SER A 332 -8.45 18.21 2.23
C SER A 332 -6.97 18.07 1.85
N TYR A 333 -6.51 16.87 1.49
CA TYR A 333 -5.09 16.57 1.28
C TYR A 333 -4.48 17.09 -0.04
N PRO A 334 -5.21 17.14 -1.16
CA PRO A 334 -4.65 17.66 -2.41
C PRO A 334 -4.18 19.12 -2.33
N SER A 335 -4.82 19.98 -1.52
CA SER A 335 -4.39 21.38 -1.33
C SER A 335 -3.16 21.50 -0.44
N LEU A 336 -2.94 20.54 0.45
CA LEU A 336 -1.77 20.43 1.31
C LEU A 336 -0.57 19.79 0.60
N GLY A 337 -0.79 19.24 -0.60
CA GLY A 337 0.26 18.61 -1.38
C GLY A 337 0.69 17.23 -0.86
N VAL A 338 -0.17 16.57 -0.08
CA VAL A 338 0.02 15.20 0.38
C VAL A 338 -0.22 14.24 -0.78
N SER A 339 0.73 13.33 -1.01
CA SER A 339 0.69 12.40 -2.14
C SER A 339 -0.07 11.12 -1.81
N TYR A 340 0.01 10.64 -0.58
CA TYR A 340 -0.67 9.45 -0.09
C TYR A 340 -1.28 9.72 1.28
N ALA A 341 -2.57 9.48 1.42
CA ALA A 341 -3.29 9.53 2.68
C ALA A 341 -3.77 8.12 3.01
N ALA A 342 -3.22 7.49 4.05
CA ALA A 342 -3.40 6.08 4.35
C ALA A 342 -4.51 5.83 5.38
N TYR A 343 -5.55 5.14 4.94
CA TYR A 343 -6.77 4.84 5.70
C TYR A 343 -6.89 3.34 5.97
N TYR A 344 -7.38 2.98 7.14
CA TYR A 344 -7.81 1.62 7.44
C TYR A 344 -9.07 1.27 6.63
N ASP A 345 -10.12 2.11 6.67
CA ASP A 345 -11.31 1.94 5.82
C ASP A 345 -11.22 2.74 4.51
N PHE A 346 -10.25 2.38 3.67
CA PHE A 346 -9.99 3.09 2.41
C PHE A 346 -11.12 2.96 1.37
N ARG A 347 -12.02 1.98 1.49
CA ARG A 347 -13.04 1.66 0.47
C ARG A 347 -14.09 2.75 0.32
N ASN A 348 -14.40 3.43 1.42
CA ASN A 348 -15.43 4.47 1.49
C ASN A 348 -14.85 5.88 1.37
N VAL A 349 -13.53 6.00 1.22
CA VAL A 349 -12.83 7.27 1.16
C VAL A 349 -12.67 7.69 -0.29
N HIS A 350 -13.22 8.84 -0.66
CA HIS A 350 -13.07 9.41 -1.99
C HIS A 350 -13.18 10.92 -1.96
N CYS A 351 -12.57 11.59 -2.94
CA CYS A 351 -12.82 12.99 -3.21
C CYS A 351 -13.56 13.15 -4.54
N LYS A 352 -14.82 13.61 -4.47
CA LYS A 352 -15.71 13.76 -5.64
C LYS A 352 -15.84 12.45 -6.45
N GLY A 353 -15.90 11.32 -5.75
CA GLY A 353 -16.00 9.99 -6.35
C GLY A 353 -14.67 9.38 -6.83
N TYR A 354 -13.53 10.06 -6.61
CA TYR A 354 -12.21 9.58 -7.01
C TYR A 354 -11.32 9.29 -5.79
N VAL A 355 -10.56 8.20 -5.85
CA VAL A 355 -9.51 7.86 -4.86
C VAL A 355 -8.14 8.42 -5.27
N THR A 356 -8.04 8.98 -6.46
CA THR A 356 -6.82 9.58 -6.99
C THR A 356 -7.17 10.85 -7.71
N VAL A 357 -6.62 11.97 -7.27
CA VAL A 357 -6.96 13.33 -7.75
C VAL A 357 -5.69 14.16 -7.94
N PRO A 358 -5.71 15.17 -8.82
CA PRO A 358 -4.56 16.07 -8.96
C PRO A 358 -4.39 16.90 -7.68
N ILE A 359 -3.13 17.17 -7.33
CA ILE A 359 -2.77 18.15 -6.30
C ILE A 359 -3.09 19.54 -6.87
N ASN A 360 -4.17 20.15 -6.40
CA ASN A 360 -4.60 21.49 -6.79
C ASN A 360 -3.69 22.54 -6.14
N ARG A 361 -2.72 23.06 -6.90
CA ARG A 361 -2.02 24.28 -6.47
C ARG A 361 -2.59 25.50 -7.17
N THR A 362 -3.28 26.32 -6.39
CA THR A 362 -3.56 27.73 -6.73
C THR A 362 -2.40 28.66 -6.34
N PHE A 363 -1.38 28.15 -5.65
CA PHE A 363 -0.19 28.92 -5.27
C PHE A 363 0.75 29.08 -6.47
N ARG A 364 0.52 30.11 -7.27
CA ARG A 364 1.40 30.71 -8.31
C ARG A 364 2.54 29.77 -8.77
N ASP A 365 2.20 28.77 -9.57
CA ASP A 365 3.16 28.24 -10.53
C ASP A 365 3.28 29.31 -11.64
N SER A 366 4.01 30.40 -11.37
CA SER A 366 4.38 31.41 -12.38
C SER A 366 5.59 30.94 -13.21
N GLU A 367 5.91 29.64 -13.18
CA GLU A 367 6.73 29.05 -14.23
C GLU A 367 5.87 29.03 -15.48
N SER A 368 6.12 30.04 -16.33
CA SER A 368 5.56 30.18 -17.66
C SER A 368 5.42 28.83 -18.34
N ILE A 369 4.18 28.48 -18.69
CA ILE A 369 3.91 27.69 -19.88
C ILE A 369 4.57 28.48 -21.01
N ILE A 370 5.85 28.19 -21.28
CA ILE A 370 6.48 28.58 -22.53
C ILE A 370 5.77 27.72 -23.56
N PRO A 371 4.98 28.29 -24.48
CA PRO A 371 4.44 27.51 -25.57
C PRO A 371 5.65 26.95 -26.32
N GLU A 372 5.72 25.63 -26.46
CA GLU A 372 6.62 25.02 -27.43
C GLU A 372 6.32 25.69 -28.79
N ARG A 373 7.32 26.41 -29.31
CA ARG A 373 7.30 26.97 -30.67
C ARG A 373 7.82 25.95 -31.66
#